data_AF-A0A7W0RJ55-F1
#
_entry.id   AF-A0A7W0RJ55-F1
#
_cell.length_a   1.000
_cell.length_b   1.000
_cell.length_c   1.000
_cell.angle_alpha   90.00
_cell.angle_beta   90.00
_cell.angle_gamma   90.00
#
_symmetry.space_group_name_H-M   'P 1'
#
loop_
_entity.id
_entity.type
_entity.pdbx_description
1 polymer ?
#
loop_
_entity_poly.entity_id
_entity_poly.type
_entity_poly.pdbx_seq_one_letter_code
_entity_poly.pdbx_strand_id
1 'polypeptide(L)'
;MPTTVIASSIPGAMPREFIGKDHPYVRELSKMRDYEIVDLPTGHWPQFTKPTELGAAIVKALERSSVAYPAGDEPGATLAVS
;
A
#
# COMPACT_ATOMS: atom_id res chain seq x y z
N MET A 1 4.70 7.84 8.07
CA MET A 1 3.46 7.38 7.42
C MET A 1 3.70 5.96 6.97
N PRO A 2 2.86 4.99 7.41
CA PRO A 2 2.92 3.63 6.91
C PRO A 2 2.79 3.62 5.39
N THR A 3 3.75 3.00 4.71
CA THR A 3 3.72 2.83 3.25
C THR A 3 3.78 1.35 2.91
N THR A 4 3.04 0.92 1.88
CA THR A 4 3.10 -0.45 1.36
C THR A 4 3.43 -0.39 -0.12
N VAL A 5 4.52 -1.02 -0.53
CA VAL A 5 4.92 -1.16 -1.93
C VAL A 5 4.50 -2.54 -2.42
N ILE A 6 3.62 -2.60 -3.41
CA ILE A 6 3.20 -3.85 -4.04
C ILE A 6 4.10 -4.11 -5.24
N ALA A 7 5.00 -5.08 -5.11
CA ALA A 7 5.95 -5.47 -6.15
C ALA A 7 5.29 -6.45 -7.13
N SER A 8 4.82 -5.92 -8.26
CA SER A 8 4.08 -6.70 -9.27
C SER A 8 4.99 -7.25 -10.36
N SER A 9 5.82 -6.41 -10.97
CA SER A 9 6.62 -6.75 -12.17
C SER A 9 8.04 -7.19 -11.89
N ILE A 10 8.58 -6.79 -10.74
CA ILE A 10 9.93 -7.13 -10.29
C ILE A 10 9.81 -7.81 -8.93
N PRO A 11 10.57 -8.86 -8.64
CA PRO A 11 10.56 -9.48 -7.32
C PRO A 11 10.92 -8.46 -6.25
N GLY A 12 10.19 -8.45 -5.14
CA GLY A 12 10.38 -7.51 -4.03
C GLY A 12 11.76 -7.58 -3.39
N ALA A 13 12.51 -8.67 -3.58
CA ALA A 13 13.92 -8.75 -3.19
C ALA A 13 14.81 -7.73 -3.95
N MET A 14 14.49 -7.42 -5.21
CA MET A 14 15.28 -6.52 -6.04
C MET A 14 15.20 -5.06 -5.57
N PRO A 15 14.03 -4.45 -5.28
CA PRO A 15 13.99 -3.13 -4.66
C PRO A 15 14.73 -3.06 -3.32
N ARG A 16 14.68 -4.12 -2.49
CA ARG A 16 15.44 -4.17 -1.23
C ARG A 16 16.94 -4.12 -1.47
N GLU A 17 17.43 -4.88 -2.45
CA GLU A 17 18.83 -4.84 -2.86
C GLU A 17 19.25 -3.46 -3.38
N PHE A 18 18.41 -2.84 -4.21
CA PHE A 18 18.64 -1.48 -4.72
C PHE A 18 18.70 -0.43 -3.60
N ILE A 19 17.89 -0.59 -2.55
CA ILE A 19 17.93 0.30 -1.38
C ILE A 19 19.27 0.14 -0.66
N GLY A 20 19.73 -1.11 -0.46
CA GLY A 20 21.03 -1.39 0.14
C GLY A 20 22.23 -0.82 -0.64
N LYS A 21 22.05 -0.53 -1.94
CA LYS A 21 23.08 0.04 -2.82
C LYS A 21 22.95 1.54 -3.07
N ASP A 22 22.02 2.23 -2.41
CA ASP A 22 21.66 3.64 -2.70
C ASP A 22 21.39 3.91 -4.20
N HIS A 23 20.71 2.97 -4.87
CA HIS A 23 20.48 3.08 -6.30
C HIS A 23 19.48 4.22 -6.62
N PRO A 24 19.72 5.07 -7.65
CA PRO A 24 18.86 6.23 -7.95
C PRO A 24 17.36 5.92 -8.09
N TYR A 25 17.03 4.75 -8.64
CA TYR A 25 15.65 4.26 -8.81
C TYR A 25 14.83 4.22 -7.51
N VAL A 26 15.47 3.95 -6.37
CA VAL A 26 14.79 3.78 -5.07
C VAL A 26 15.13 4.89 -4.08
N ARG A 27 15.79 5.97 -4.51
CA ARG A 27 16.29 7.02 -3.62
C ARG A 27 15.20 7.71 -2.78
N GLU A 28 13.99 7.87 -3.31
CA GLU A 28 12.89 8.43 -2.52
C GLU A 28 12.27 7.37 -1.60
N LEU A 29 12.15 6.13 -2.07
CA LEU A 29 11.69 5.01 -1.26
C LEU A 29 12.62 4.74 -0.08
N SER A 30 13.94 4.88 -0.25
CA SER A 30 14.94 4.65 0.81
C SER A 30 14.87 5.69 1.94
N LYS A 31 14.23 6.84 1.72
CA LYS A 31 13.97 7.85 2.77
C LYS A 31 12.79 7.47 3.66
N MET A 32 11.93 6.54 3.23
CA MET A 32 10.79 6.09 4.03
C MET A 32 11.28 5.27 5.22
N ARG A 33 10.73 5.56 6.41
CA ARG A 33 11.11 4.91 7.67
C ARG A 33 10.22 3.73 8.05
N ASP A 34 9.00 3.73 7.52
CA ASP A 34 7.96 2.74 7.83
C ASP A 34 7.33 2.28 6.52
N TYR A 35 7.97 1.30 5.89
CA TYR A 35 7.49 0.70 4.67
C TYR A 35 7.60 -0.83 4.70
N GLU A 36 6.73 -1.48 3.95
CA GLU A 36 6.86 -2.89 3.61
C GLU A 36 6.85 -3.06 2.08
N ILE A 37 7.42 -4.17 1.61
CA ILE A 37 7.34 -4.57 0.20
C ILE A 37 6.65 -5.92 0.15
N VAL A 38 5.48 -5.96 -0.49
CA VAL A 38 4.64 -7.15 -0.65
C VAL A 38 4.74 -7.64 -2.08
N ASP A 39 5.02 -8.92 -2.27
CA ASP A 39 5.09 -9.54 -3.59
C ASP A 39 3.69 -9.88 -4.11
N LEU A 40 3.38 -9.42 -5.33
CA LEU A 40 2.21 -9.84 -6.11
C LEU A 40 2.69 -10.19 -7.53
N PRO A 41 3.40 -11.31 -7.73
CA PRO A 41 4.10 -11.58 -8.97
C PRO A 41 3.11 -11.67 -10.14
N THR A 42 3.18 -10.66 -11.01
CA THR A 42 2.36 -10.48 -12.21
C THR A 42 3.05 -9.51 -13.19
N GLY A 43 2.31 -8.90 -14.11
CA GLY A 43 2.83 -7.85 -14.99
C GLY A 43 2.81 -6.45 -14.38
N HIS A 44 3.05 -5.44 -15.22
CA HIS A 44 3.00 -4.02 -14.82
C HIS A 44 1.62 -3.55 -14.39
N TRP A 45 0.58 -4.24 -14.86
CA TRP A 45 -0.82 -3.87 -14.63
C TRP A 45 -1.56 -4.96 -13.84
N PRO A 46 -1.29 -5.09 -12.52
CA PRO A 46 -1.93 -6.10 -11.67
C PRO A 46 -3.46 -5.99 -11.65
N GLN A 47 -4.02 -4.81 -11.92
CA GLN A 47 -5.47 -4.61 -12.00
C GLN A 47 -6.12 -5.33 -13.21
N PHE A 48 -5.35 -5.69 -14.23
CA PHE A 48 -5.86 -6.43 -15.40
C PHE A 48 -5.62 -7.93 -15.31
N THR A 49 -4.62 -8.35 -14.53
CA THR A 49 -4.20 -9.75 -14.45
C THR A 49 -4.64 -10.44 -13.16
N LYS A 50 -4.63 -9.71 -12.02
CA LYS A 50 -4.95 -10.18 -10.68
C LYS A 50 -5.72 -9.11 -9.87
N PRO A 51 -6.89 -8.65 -10.36
CA PRO A 51 -7.63 -7.56 -9.71
C PRO A 51 -8.08 -7.90 -8.29
N THR A 52 -8.49 -9.15 -8.05
CA THR A 52 -8.97 -9.59 -6.73
C THR A 52 -7.85 -9.64 -5.70
N GLU A 53 -6.69 -10.20 -6.07
CA GLU A 53 -5.52 -10.28 -5.20
C GLU A 53 -4.91 -8.90 -4.94
N LEU A 54 -4.90 -8.02 -5.95
CA LEU A 54 -4.51 -6.63 -5.78
C LEU A 54 -5.42 -5.92 -4.77
N GLY A 55 -6.75 -6.07 -4.92
CA GLY A 55 -7.72 -5.50 -4.00
C GLY A 55 -7.51 -5.99 -2.56
N ALA A 56 -7.30 -7.30 -2.38
CA ALA A 56 -7.01 -7.88 -1.07
C ALA A 56 -5.71 -7.32 -0.46
N ALA A 57 -4.66 -7.15 -1.26
CA ALA A 57 -3.40 -6.56 -0.80
C ALA A 57 -3.55 -5.10 -0.36
N ILE A 58 -4.37 -4.30 -1.09
CA ILE A 58 -4.68 -2.92 -0.72
C ILE A 58 -5.46 -2.86 0.60
N VAL A 59 -6.52 -3.68 0.75
CA VAL A 59 -7.31 -3.73 1.99
C VAL A 59 -6.42 -4.11 3.18
N LYS A 60 -5.57 -5.12 3.02
CA LYS A 60 -4.61 -5.53 4.04
C LYS A 60 -3.63 -4.41 4.41
N ALA A 61 -3.19 -3.59 3.44
CA ALA A 61 -2.31 -2.47 3.72
C ALA A 61 -2.96 -1.40 4.62
N LEU A 62 -4.30 -1.25 4.57
CA LEU A 62 -5.02 -0.31 5.42
C LEU A 62 -4.99 -0.69 6.90
N GLU A 63 -4.86 -1.97 7.23
CA GLU A 63 -4.75 -2.47 8.63
C GLU A 63 -3.52 -1.90 9.35
N ARG A 64 -2.49 -1.47 8.59
CA ARG A 64 -1.29 -0.83 9.13
C ARG A 64 -1.47 0.65 9.43
N SER A 65 -2.56 1.25 8.97
CA SER A 65 -2.86 2.66 9.23
C SER A 65 -3.66 2.77 10.53
N SER A 66 -3.10 3.43 11.55
CA SER A 66 -3.78 3.67 12.83
C SER A 66 -4.75 4.86 12.78
N VAL A 67 -5.44 5.08 11.65
CA VAL A 67 -6.44 6.14 11.57
C VAL A 67 -7.71 5.62 12.24
N ALA A 68 -7.86 5.94 13.53
CA ALA A 68 -9.16 5.84 14.18
C ALA A 68 -10.08 6.88 13.54
N TYR A 69 -11.11 6.41 12.85
CA TYR A 69 -12.23 7.27 12.49
C TYR A 69 -12.87 7.75 13.79
N PRO A 70 -13.06 9.06 14.03
CA PRO A 70 -13.77 9.51 15.22
C PRO A 70 -15.17 8.88 15.19
N ALA A 71 -15.56 8.26 16.31
CA ALA A 71 -16.90 7.70 16.47
C ALA A 71 -17.92 8.84 16.31
N GLY A 72 -18.52 8.98 15.12
CA GLY A 72 -19.43 10.08 14.80
C GLY A 72 -19.83 10.22 13.33
N ASP A 73 -18.98 9.82 12.37
CA ASP A 73 -19.29 9.97 10.94
C ASP A 73 -19.79 8.66 10.30
N GLU A 74 -20.90 8.14 10.82
CA GLU A 74 -21.66 7.08 10.14
C GLU A 74 -22.31 7.65 8.85
N PRO A 75 -22.07 7.09 7.66
CA PRO A 75 -22.75 7.52 6.44
C PRO A 75 -24.21 7.06 6.47
N GLY A 76 -25.08 7.83 7.13
CA GLY A 76 -26.51 7.55 7.20
C GLY A 76 -27.31 8.24 8.32
N ALA A 77 -26.69 9.02 9.20
CA ALA A 77 -27.45 9.78 10.20
C ALA A 77 -28.14 11.00 9.56
N THR A 78 -29.40 10.81 9.12
CA THR A 78 -30.31 11.91 8.75
C THR A 78 -30.37 12.92 9.89
N LEU A 79 -29.94 14.16 9.63
CA LEU A 79 -30.09 15.28 10.54
C LEU A 79 -31.60 15.56 10.73
N ALA A 80 -32.18 15.11 11.84
CA ALA A 80 -33.50 15.56 12.26
C ALA A 80 -33.35 17.00 12.79
N VAL A 81 -33.70 17.98 11.97
CA VAL A 81 -33.82 19.38 12.39
C VAL A 81 -35.12 19.53 13.17
N SER A 82 -35.02 19.88 14.45
CA SER A 82 -36.12 20.45 15.26
C SER A 82 -35.95 21.96 15.35
#